data_AF-A0A941S0B2-F1
#
_entry.id   AF-A0A941S0B2-F1
#
_cell.length_a   1.000
_cell.length_b   1.000
_cell.length_c   1.000
_cell.angle_alpha   90.00
_cell.angle_beta   90.00
_cell.angle_gamma   90.00
#
_symmetry.space_group_name_H-M   'P 1'
#
loop_
_entity.id
_entity.type
_entity.pdbx_description
1 polymer ?
#
loop_
_entity_poly.entity_id
_entity_poly.type
_entity_poly.pdbx_seq_one_letter_code
_entity_poly.pdbx_strand_id
1 'polypeptide(L)'
;MSHVGQQTNVMMLGWTQEYLRCLLAKEAADSLVTLVWDEFFRIYDALLRRFAAAQGLRGSDIDDCLQEVWMEIASRLVNFERPELRSGLRSWLYTLVRSKSCDLLKRKRGVPAAALNVERTLGNEPVANVPDPSDSIEREWKRALLETIMQEVR
;
A
#
# COMPACT_ATOMS: atom_id res chain seq x y z
N MET A 1 -0.11 24.48 -5.56
CA MET A 1 -1.20 23.63 -5.04
C MET A 1 -0.74 22.26 -4.51
N SER A 2 0.53 21.88 -4.64
CA SER A 2 1.06 20.56 -4.19
C SER A 2 1.21 20.39 -2.67
N HIS A 3 1.26 21.47 -1.88
CA HIS A 3 1.47 21.41 -0.44
C HIS A 3 0.24 20.93 0.37
N VAL A 4 -0.97 21.26 -0.07
CA VAL A 4 -2.22 20.89 0.64
C VAL A 4 -2.41 19.37 0.61
N GLY A 5 -2.26 18.75 -0.57
CA GLY A 5 -2.33 17.29 -0.69
C GLY A 5 -1.21 16.57 0.09
N GLN A 6 -0.06 17.21 0.27
CA GLN A 6 1.06 16.64 1.04
C GLN A 6 0.79 16.71 2.55
N GLN A 7 0.17 17.78 3.05
CA GLN A 7 -0.29 17.91 4.44
C GLN A 7 -1.44 16.95 4.78
N THR A 8 -2.44 16.79 3.90
CA THR A 8 -3.54 15.83 4.10
C THR A 8 -3.01 14.39 4.19
N ASN A 9 -2.03 14.01 3.36
CA ASN A 9 -1.41 12.69 3.43
C ASN A 9 -0.58 12.46 4.71
N VAL A 10 -0.06 13.51 5.34
CA VAL A 10 0.68 13.41 6.61
C VAL A 10 -0.29 13.27 7.78
N MET A 11 -1.36 14.06 7.81
CA MET A 11 -2.40 13.95 8.83
C MET A 11 -3.15 12.61 8.76
N MET A 12 -3.53 12.18 7.55
CA MET A 12 -4.16 10.87 7.33
C MET A 12 -3.25 9.74 7.81
N LEU A 13 -1.93 9.80 7.52
CA LEU A 13 -0.99 8.79 8.01
C LEU A 13 -0.89 8.78 9.54
N GLY A 14 -0.79 9.95 10.17
CA GLY A 14 -0.71 10.04 11.64
C GLY A 14 -1.95 9.48 12.34
N TRP A 15 -3.16 9.82 11.87
CA TRP A 15 -4.41 9.28 12.39
C TRP A 15 -4.60 7.79 12.09
N THR A 16 -4.15 7.32 10.91
CA THR A 16 -4.13 5.88 10.57
C THR A 16 -3.20 5.12 11.52
N GLN A 17 -2.03 5.67 11.83
CA GLN A 17 -1.13 5.07 12.82
C GLN A 17 -1.75 5.02 14.21
N GLU A 18 -2.46 6.09 14.62
CA GLU A 18 -3.14 6.12 15.91
C GLU A 18 -4.25 5.07 15.99
N TYR A 19 -5.07 4.95 14.95
CA TYR A 19 -6.06 3.89 14.84
C TYR A 19 -5.43 2.50 15.05
N LEU A 20 -4.33 2.23 14.36
CA LEU A 20 -3.63 0.95 14.44
C LEU A 20 -3.01 0.73 15.83
N ARG A 21 -2.52 1.77 16.51
CA ARG A 21 -2.04 1.67 17.90
C ARG A 21 -3.17 1.28 18.84
N CYS A 22 -4.31 1.96 18.79
CA CYS A 22 -5.50 1.59 19.59
C CYS A 22 -5.93 0.15 19.30
N LEU A 23 -5.98 -0.24 18.02
CA LEU A 23 -6.36 -1.59 17.61
C LEU A 23 -5.39 -2.65 18.17
N LEU A 24 -4.08 -2.42 18.10
CA LEU A 24 -3.06 -3.32 18.64
C LEU A 24 -3.05 -3.36 20.18
N ALA A 25 -3.35 -2.23 20.83
CA ALA A 25 -3.53 -2.13 22.27
C ALA A 25 -4.87 -2.75 22.75
N LYS A 26 -5.75 -3.14 21.82
CA LYS A 26 -7.12 -3.62 22.08
C LYS A 26 -8.00 -2.59 22.78
N GLU A 27 -7.79 -1.32 22.47
CA GLU A 27 -8.55 -0.18 22.97
C GLU A 27 -9.57 0.29 21.93
N ALA A 28 -10.64 0.93 22.40
CA ALA A 28 -11.62 1.53 21.51
C ALA A 28 -11.05 2.82 20.91
N ALA A 29 -10.93 2.88 19.59
CA ALA A 29 -10.56 4.10 18.89
C ALA A 29 -11.75 5.08 18.84
N ASP A 30 -11.44 6.38 18.82
CA ASP A 30 -12.43 7.42 18.55
C ASP A 30 -13.05 7.24 17.15
N SER A 31 -14.34 7.50 17.03
CA SER A 31 -15.09 7.60 15.77
C SER A 31 -14.36 8.37 14.65
N LEU A 32 -13.68 9.48 14.97
CA LEU A 32 -12.92 10.25 13.97
C LEU A 32 -11.71 9.47 13.46
N VAL A 33 -11.05 8.72 14.34
CA VAL A 33 -9.86 7.93 14.01
C VAL A 33 -10.26 6.71 13.16
N THR A 34 -11.41 6.10 13.44
CA THR A 34 -11.99 5.03 12.60
C THR A 34 -12.36 5.53 11.20
N LEU A 35 -12.99 6.69 11.07
CA LEU A 35 -13.34 7.26 9.75
C LEU A 35 -12.11 7.48 8.86
N VAL A 36 -11.00 7.91 9.46
CA VAL A 36 -9.75 8.11 8.73
C VAL A 36 -9.15 6.77 8.26
N TRP A 37 -9.25 5.72 9.08
CA TRP A 37 -8.87 4.38 8.66
C TRP A 37 -9.70 3.90 7.47
N ASP A 38 -11.02 4.07 7.51
CA ASP A 38 -11.90 3.66 6.42
C ASP A 38 -11.58 4.41 5.11
N GLU A 39 -11.29 5.70 5.20
CA GLU A 39 -10.85 6.48 4.04
C GLU A 39 -9.48 6.02 3.52
N PHE A 40 -8.52 5.77 4.42
CA PHE A 40 -7.21 5.22 4.06
C PHE A 40 -7.36 3.88 3.34
N PHE A 41 -8.15 2.97 3.91
CA PHE A 41 -8.43 1.66 3.34
C PHE A 41 -9.04 1.82 1.95
N ARG A 42 -10.10 2.62 1.79
CA ARG A 42 -10.77 2.84 0.50
C ARG A 42 -9.82 3.37 -0.58
N ILE A 43 -8.97 4.34 -0.25
CA ILE A 43 -8.03 4.94 -1.19
C ILE A 43 -6.95 3.94 -1.61
N TYR A 44 -6.34 3.28 -0.63
CA TYR A 44 -5.19 2.42 -0.89
C TYR A 44 -5.60 1.04 -1.39
N ASP A 45 -6.76 0.49 -1.02
CA ASP A 45 -7.21 -0.82 -1.51
C ASP A 45 -7.33 -0.84 -3.04
N ALA A 46 -7.96 0.19 -3.61
CA ALA A 46 -8.06 0.35 -5.05
C ALA A 46 -6.69 0.46 -5.75
N LEU A 47 -5.71 1.11 -5.10
CA LEU A 47 -4.34 1.23 -5.61
C LEU A 47 -3.58 -0.10 -5.53
N LEU A 48 -3.67 -0.80 -4.38
CA LEU A 48 -3.00 -2.07 -4.17
C LEU A 48 -3.54 -3.17 -5.11
N ARG A 49 -4.86 -3.19 -5.37
CA ARG A 49 -5.47 -4.05 -6.40
C ARG A 49 -4.85 -3.86 -7.77
N ARG A 50 -4.57 -2.62 -8.16
CA ARG A 50 -3.91 -2.31 -9.44
C ARG A 50 -2.45 -2.74 -9.44
N PHE A 51 -1.73 -2.55 -8.33
CA PHE A 51 -0.38 -3.07 -8.19
C PHE A 51 -0.33 -4.59 -8.32
N ALA A 52 -1.24 -5.31 -7.66
CA ALA A 52 -1.35 -6.76 -7.73
C ALA A 52 -1.67 -7.24 -9.15
N ALA A 53 -2.63 -6.59 -9.82
CA ALA A 53 -2.96 -6.88 -11.21
C ALA A 53 -1.77 -6.62 -12.16
N ALA A 54 -0.97 -5.58 -11.92
CA ALA A 54 0.24 -5.30 -12.68
C ALA A 54 1.33 -6.36 -12.48
N GLN A 55 1.31 -7.10 -11.37
CA GLN A 55 2.17 -8.29 -11.18
C GLN A 55 1.62 -9.56 -11.87
N GLY A 56 0.50 -9.46 -12.57
CA GLY A 56 -0.13 -10.57 -13.29
C GLY A 56 -1.12 -11.40 -12.47
N LEU A 57 -1.45 -10.98 -11.25
CA LEU A 57 -2.51 -11.62 -10.46
C LEU A 57 -3.89 -11.32 -11.04
N ARG A 58 -4.84 -12.24 -10.86
CA ARG A 58 -6.21 -12.12 -11.38
C ARG A 58 -7.22 -12.75 -10.43
N GLY A 59 -8.46 -12.23 -10.44
CA GLY A 59 -9.56 -12.79 -9.66
C GLY A 59 -9.22 -12.90 -8.17
N SER A 60 -9.54 -14.05 -7.57
CA SER A 60 -9.31 -14.32 -6.15
C SER A 60 -7.84 -14.21 -5.72
N ASP A 61 -6.89 -14.36 -6.64
CA ASP A 61 -5.46 -14.25 -6.31
C ASP A 61 -5.08 -12.85 -5.86
N ILE A 62 -5.81 -11.84 -6.37
CA ILE A 62 -5.65 -10.46 -5.91
C ILE A 62 -6.14 -10.35 -4.47
N ASP A 63 -7.30 -10.92 -4.15
CA ASP A 63 -7.86 -10.86 -2.79
C ASP A 63 -6.96 -11.58 -1.78
N ASP A 64 -6.45 -12.77 -2.12
CA ASP A 64 -5.50 -13.53 -1.29
C ASP A 64 -4.21 -12.74 -1.04
N CYS A 65 -3.64 -12.14 -2.09
CA CYS A 65 -2.45 -11.30 -1.99
C CYS A 65 -2.72 -10.09 -1.11
N LEU A 66 -3.85 -9.41 -1.29
CA LEU A 66 -4.18 -8.21 -0.56
C LEU A 66 -4.49 -8.47 0.91
N GLN A 67 -5.05 -9.63 1.25
CA GLN A 67 -5.21 -10.01 2.65
C GLN A 67 -3.84 -10.04 3.37
N GLU A 68 -2.83 -10.69 2.76
CA GLU A 68 -1.47 -10.70 3.32
C GLU A 68 -0.82 -9.32 3.36
N VAL A 69 -1.01 -8.52 2.31
CA VAL A 69 -0.50 -7.15 2.24
C VAL A 69 -1.13 -6.30 3.35
N TRP A 70 -2.44 -6.34 3.55
CA TRP A 70 -3.13 -5.55 4.56
C TRP A 70 -2.72 -5.93 5.99
N MET A 71 -2.49 -7.22 6.26
CA MET A 71 -1.94 -7.67 7.55
C MET A 71 -0.52 -7.11 7.79
N GLU A 72 0.32 -7.08 6.75
CA GLU A 72 1.66 -6.54 6.85
C GLU A 72 1.67 -5.00 6.94
N ILE A 73 0.71 -4.33 6.30
CA ILE A 73 0.49 -2.89 6.47
C ILE A 73 0.10 -2.59 7.90
N ALA A 74 -0.92 -3.25 8.44
CA ALA A 74 -1.40 -2.99 9.80
C ALA A 74 -0.28 -3.14 10.86
N SER A 75 0.61 -4.12 10.69
CA SER A 75 1.73 -4.34 11.62
C SER A 75 2.89 -3.36 11.43
N ARG A 76 3.24 -2.99 10.20
CA ARG A 76 4.42 -2.16 9.92
C ARG A 76 4.14 -0.67 9.86
N LEU A 77 2.92 -0.29 9.47
CA LEU A 77 2.54 1.11 9.29
C LEU A 77 2.59 1.88 10.61
N VAL A 78 2.32 1.22 11.74
CA VAL A 78 2.35 1.79 13.10
C VAL A 78 3.67 2.50 13.42
N ASN A 79 4.78 1.91 12.96
CA ASN A 79 6.14 2.40 13.16
C ASN A 79 6.77 2.93 11.85
N PHE A 80 5.96 3.15 10.82
CA PHE A 80 6.47 3.63 9.54
C PHE A 80 6.86 5.11 9.66
N GLU A 81 8.16 5.37 9.66
CA GLU A 81 8.72 6.70 9.52
C GLU A 81 8.87 7.02 8.03
N ARG A 82 8.22 8.08 7.57
CA ARG A 82 8.32 8.50 6.16
C ARG A 82 9.74 9.02 5.90
N PRO A 83 10.53 8.40 4.99
CA PRO A 83 11.84 8.93 4.64
C PRO A 83 11.70 10.28 3.92
N GLU A 84 12.60 11.22 4.21
CA GLU A 84 12.65 12.55 3.57
C GLU A 84 13.00 12.46 2.06
N LEU A 85 13.66 11.38 1.65
CA LEU A 85 14.09 11.13 0.27
C LEU A 85 13.14 10.16 -0.46
N ARG A 86 12.24 10.73 -1.28
CA ARG A 86 11.52 10.20 -2.47
C ARG A 86 10.85 8.82 -2.47
N SER A 87 11.17 7.83 -1.64
CA SER A 87 10.40 6.58 -1.54
C SER A 87 9.27 6.73 -0.51
N GLY A 88 8.23 7.46 -0.91
CA GLY A 88 7.05 7.69 -0.07
C GLY A 88 6.25 6.42 0.25
N LEU A 89 5.18 6.57 1.03
CA LEU A 89 4.26 5.49 1.43
C LEU A 89 3.85 4.59 0.25
N ARG A 90 3.61 5.16 -0.94
CA ARG A 90 3.19 4.40 -2.13
C ARG A 90 4.27 3.47 -2.68
N SER A 91 5.54 3.90 -2.70
CA SER A 91 6.66 3.07 -3.14
C SER A 91 6.89 1.90 -2.18
N TRP A 92 6.75 2.17 -0.88
CA TRP A 92 6.75 1.13 0.15
C TRP A 92 5.59 0.13 -0.03
N LEU A 93 4.37 0.61 -0.26
CA LEU A 93 3.20 -0.23 -0.55
C LEU A 93 3.38 -1.06 -1.82
N TYR A 94 3.92 -0.48 -2.89
CA TYR A 94 4.23 -1.19 -4.13
C TYR A 94 5.23 -2.31 -3.89
N THR A 95 6.30 -2.03 -3.14
CA THR A 95 7.32 -3.03 -2.77
C THR A 95 6.68 -4.20 -2.01
N LEU A 96 5.79 -3.90 -1.08
CA LEU A 96 5.05 -4.91 -0.32
C LEU A 96 4.17 -5.78 -1.24
N VAL A 97 3.36 -5.17 -2.11
CA VAL A 97 2.50 -5.91 -3.06
C VAL A 97 3.34 -6.77 -4.01
N ARG A 98 4.44 -6.22 -4.53
CA ARG A 98 5.35 -6.96 -5.41
C ARG A 98 5.92 -8.19 -4.71
N SER A 99 6.41 -8.03 -3.48
CA SER A 99 6.95 -9.14 -2.69
C SER A 99 5.90 -10.24 -2.48
N LYS A 100 4.70 -9.88 -2.03
CA LYS A 100 3.60 -10.85 -1.81
C LYS A 100 3.13 -11.53 -3.08
N SER A 101 3.01 -10.77 -4.17
CA SER A 101 2.62 -11.32 -5.47
C SER A 101 3.65 -12.33 -5.98
N CYS A 102 4.93 -12.03 -5.86
CA CYS A 102 6.01 -12.96 -6.19
C CYS A 102 5.93 -14.25 -5.36
N ASP A 103 5.72 -14.13 -4.04
CA ASP A 103 5.62 -15.29 -3.15
C ASP A 103 4.41 -16.17 -3.50
N LEU A 104 3.24 -15.56 -3.74
CA LEU A 104 2.03 -16.28 -4.14
C LEU A 104 2.24 -17.04 -5.47
N LEU A 105 2.83 -16.37 -6.46
CA LEU A 105 3.14 -16.98 -7.76
C LEU A 105 4.17 -18.11 -7.64
N LYS A 106 5.20 -17.95 -6.80
CA LYS A 106 6.20 -19.00 -6.52
C LYS A 106 5.53 -20.22 -5.87
N ARG A 107 4.65 -20.02 -4.89
CA ARG A 107 3.88 -21.09 -4.23
C ARG A 107 2.99 -21.85 -5.21
N LYS A 108 2.29 -21.14 -6.09
CA LYS A 108 1.42 -21.74 -7.13
C LYS A 108 2.19 -22.58 -8.15
N ARG A 109 3.45 -22.23 -8.42
CA ARG A 109 4.35 -22.99 -9.30
C ARG A 109 4.96 -24.22 -8.62
N GLY A 110 4.63 -24.49 -7.35
CA GLY A 110 5.16 -25.63 -6.60
C GLY A 110 6.60 -25.45 -6.12
N VAL A 111 7.09 -24.20 -6.06
CA VAL A 111 8.44 -23.93 -5.52
C VAL A 111 8.42 -24.17 -4.00
N PRO A 112 9.35 -25.00 -3.44
CA PRO A 112 9.34 -25.35 -2.02
C PRO A 112 9.44 -24.12 -1.11
N ALA A 113 8.63 -24.08 -0.05
CA ALA A 113 8.56 -22.96 0.89
C ALA A 113 9.90 -22.63 1.58
N ALA A 114 10.82 -23.59 1.68
CA ALA A 114 12.16 -23.39 2.20
C ALA A 114 13.00 -22.41 1.35
N ALA A 115 12.74 -22.29 0.04
CA ALA A 115 13.40 -21.32 -0.85
C ALA A 115 12.81 -19.91 -0.75
N LEU A 116 11.65 -19.73 -0.12
CA LEU A 116 10.97 -18.43 0.04
C LEU A 116 11.52 -17.61 1.21
N ASN A 117 12.22 -18.23 2.15
CA ASN A 117 12.71 -17.57 3.37
C ASN A 117 14.09 -16.88 3.21
N VAL A 118 14.80 -17.10 2.11
CA VAL A 118 16.18 -16.61 1.91
C VAL A 118 16.23 -15.16 1.42
N GLU A 119 15.10 -14.60 0.97
CA GLU A 119 15.05 -13.27 0.33
C GLU A 119 14.34 -12.21 1.19
N ARG A 120 14.34 -12.37 2.53
CA ARG A 120 13.66 -11.44 3.46
C ARG A 120 14.59 -10.42 4.12
N THR A 121 15.53 -9.91 3.34
CA THR A 121 16.24 -8.67 3.69
C THR A 121 15.84 -7.65 2.64
N LEU A 122 14.75 -6.91 2.89
CA LEU A 122 14.42 -5.70 2.15
C LEU A 122 15.47 -4.64 2.52
N GLY A 123 16.66 -4.80 1.94
CA GLY A 123 17.70 -3.79 1.97
C GLY A 123 17.23 -2.61 1.15
N ASN A 124 17.21 -1.44 1.76
CA ASN A 124 17.14 -0.15 1.07
C ASN A 124 18.40 0.01 0.20
N GLU A 125 18.45 -0.63 -0.97
CA GLU A 125 19.43 -0.29 -2.00
C GLU A 125 18.84 0.80 -2.91
N PRO A 126 19.54 1.92 -3.12
CA PRO A 126 19.07 2.96 -4.02
C PRO A 126 19.24 2.47 -5.46
N VAL A 127 18.17 1.92 -6.02
CA VAL A 127 18.10 1.57 -7.44
C VAL A 127 18.20 2.85 -8.27
N ALA A 128 19.29 2.95 -9.04
CA ALA A 128 19.58 4.06 -9.93
C ALA A 128 18.41 4.38 -10.88
N ASN A 129 18.09 5.67 -11.02
CA ASN A 129 17.31 6.42 -12.04
C ASN A 129 16.38 5.69 -13.05
N VAL A 130 15.81 4.55 -12.68
CA VAL A 130 14.70 3.90 -13.37
C VAL A 130 13.43 4.48 -12.75
N PRO A 131 12.46 4.96 -13.56
CA PRO A 131 11.17 5.41 -13.03
C PRO A 131 10.57 4.30 -12.16
N ASP A 132 10.22 4.61 -10.91
CA ASP A 132 9.58 3.64 -10.03
C ASP A 132 8.29 3.17 -10.73
N PRO A 133 8.11 1.86 -10.98
CA PRO A 133 6.87 1.35 -11.59
C PRO A 133 5.62 1.73 -10.78
N SER A 134 5.76 2.06 -9.49
CA SER A 134 4.67 2.63 -8.70
C SER A 134 4.21 4.00 -9.24
N ASP A 135 5.12 4.82 -9.77
CA ASP A 135 4.82 6.15 -10.30
C ASP A 135 3.95 6.09 -11.56
N SER A 136 4.17 5.12 -12.46
CA SER A 136 3.37 5.00 -13.69
C SER A 136 1.94 4.57 -13.38
N ILE A 137 1.78 3.57 -12.52
CA ILE A 137 0.47 3.08 -12.09
C ILE A 137 -0.25 4.15 -11.25
N GLU A 138 0.49 4.92 -10.43
CA GLU A 138 -0.08 6.06 -9.69
C GLU A 138 -0.56 7.16 -10.62
N ARG A 139 0.20 7.51 -11.68
CA ARG A 139 -0.23 8.50 -12.68
C ARG A 139 -1.53 8.07 -13.36
N GLU A 140 -1.67 6.78 -13.69
CA GLU A 140 -2.91 6.24 -14.25
C GLU A 140 -4.07 6.30 -13.27
N TRP A 141 -3.84 5.94 -12.00
CA TRP A 141 -4.86 6.02 -10.95
C TRP A 141 -5.32 7.45 -10.70
N LYS A 142 -4.40 8.42 -10.62
CA LYS A 142 -4.74 9.85 -10.46
C LYS A 142 -5.60 10.36 -11.61
N ARG A 143 -5.31 9.96 -12.86
CA ARG A 143 -6.13 10.31 -14.02
C ARG A 143 -7.52 9.72 -13.92
N ALA A 144 -7.63 8.43 -13.64
CA ALA A 144 -8.92 7.75 -13.49
C ALA A 144 -9.77 8.37 -12.35
N LEU A 145 -9.14 8.69 -11.21
CA LEU A 145 -9.84 9.32 -10.09
C LEU A 145 -10.38 10.71 -10.45
N LEU A 146 -9.58 11.53 -11.15
CA LEU A 146 -10.01 12.84 -11.63
C LEU A 146 -11.19 12.71 -12.59
N GLU A 147 -11.13 11.75 -13.52
CA GLU A 147 -12.24 11.49 -14.45
C GLU A 147 -13.52 11.12 -13.70
N THR A 148 -13.45 10.24 -12.69
CA THR A 148 -14.62 9.87 -11.87
C THR A 148 -15.19 11.06 -11.12
N ILE A 149 -14.36 11.85 -10.43
CA ILE A 149 -14.82 13.03 -9.67
C ILE A 149 -15.46 14.06 -10.61
N MET A 150 -14.90 14.26 -11.82
CA MET A 150 -15.47 15.16 -12.81
C MET A 150 -16.84 14.70 -13.35
N GLN A 151 -17.14 13.40 -13.30
CA GLN A 151 -18.45 12.86 -13.69
C GLN A 151 -19.50 13.02 -12.58
N GLU A 152 -19.11 12.95 -11.31
CA GLU A 152 -20.02 13.09 -10.17
C GLU A 152 -20.45 14.54 -9.87
N VAL A 153 -19.73 15.54 -10.38
CA VAL A 153 -20.01 16.98 -10.16
C VAL A 153 -20.93 17.58 -11.24
N ARG A 154 -21.56 16.76 -12.08
CA ARG A 154 -22.48 17.19 -13.14
C ARG A 154 -23.94 16.95 -12.79
#